data_AF-A0A965FSW4-F1
#
_entry.id   AF-A0A965FSW4-F1
#
_cell.length_a   1.000
_cell.length_b   1.000
_cell.length_c   1.000
_cell.angle_alpha   90.00
_cell.angle_beta   90.00
_cell.angle_gamma   90.00
#
_symmetry.space_group_name_H-M   'P 1'
#
loop_
_entity.id
_entity.type
_entity.pdbx_description
1 polymer ?
#
loop_
_entity_poly.entity_id
_entity_poly.type
_entity_poly.pdbx_seq_one_letter_code
_entity_poly.pdbx_strand_id
1 'polypeptide(L)'
;MMPFADHTQSPRICYHSSMVKQSIGIYSGTNEIRADTVAHVLSYPERPIVRSHVEKWMRLDQLPCGNNVVVAIACYGGWNQEDSIILNRSSVDNGLFRSFTYKTIMVEEKKKTSSHFETIDLPPVDMRIRSFNYSKLGA
;
A
#
# COMPACT_ATOMS: atom_id res chain seq x y z
N MET A 1 15.63 6.86 -0.83
CA MET A 1 16.96 7.47 -1.04
C MET A 1 17.52 7.79 0.33
N MET A 2 18.69 7.26 0.68
CA MET A 2 19.15 7.33 2.07
C MET A 2 19.86 8.66 2.33
N PRO A 3 19.40 9.48 3.30
CA PRO A 3 20.15 10.66 3.71
C PRO A 3 21.45 10.23 4.38
N PHE A 4 22.53 11.01 4.19
CA PHE A 4 23.84 10.80 4.81
C PHE A 4 24.38 9.36 4.66
N ALA A 5 24.37 8.85 3.42
CA ALA A 5 24.80 7.48 3.13
C ALA A 5 26.27 7.20 3.46
N ASP A 6 27.11 8.23 3.43
CA ASP A 6 28.50 8.25 3.83
C ASP A 6 28.72 8.05 5.34
N HIS A 7 27.72 8.35 6.18
CA HIS A 7 27.78 8.20 7.63
C HIS A 7 27.16 6.89 8.14
N THR A 8 26.82 5.97 7.23
CA THR A 8 26.12 4.73 7.56
C THR A 8 26.92 3.51 7.09
N GLN A 9 26.88 2.44 7.86
CA GLN A 9 27.54 1.19 7.52
C GLN A 9 26.97 0.58 6.22
N SER A 10 27.84 0.16 5.28
CA SER A 10 27.46 -0.43 3.98
C SER A 10 26.29 -1.44 4.00
N PRO A 11 26.27 -2.49 4.85
CA PRO A 11 25.14 -3.42 4.93
C PRO A 11 23.78 -2.77 5.23
N ARG A 12 23.74 -1.71 6.05
CA ARG A 12 22.48 -1.00 6.38
C ARG A 12 21.93 -0.25 5.16
N ILE A 13 22.81 0.22 4.27
CA ILE A 13 22.42 0.86 3.01
C ILE A 13 21.73 -0.16 2.10
N CYS A 14 22.27 -1.38 2.02
CA CYS A 14 21.68 -2.47 1.24
C CYS A 14 20.32 -2.92 1.78
N TYR A 15 20.14 -2.93 3.10
CA TYR A 15 18.83 -3.19 3.69
C TYR A 15 17.83 -2.10 3.34
N HIS A 16 18.21 -0.83 3.49
CA HIS A 16 17.35 0.30 3.13
C HIS A 16 16.93 0.27 1.65
N SER A 17 17.85 -0.03 0.73
CA SER A 17 17.54 -0.09 -0.71
C SER A 17 16.58 -1.22 -1.08
N SER A 18 16.54 -2.29 -0.28
CA SER A 18 15.58 -3.39 -0.43
C SER A 18 14.23 -3.05 0.20
N MET A 19 14.24 -2.47 1.40
CA MET A 19 13.04 -2.10 2.15
C MET A 19 12.26 -0.96 1.50
N VAL A 20 12.93 0.02 0.89
CA VAL A 20 12.26 1.18 0.26
C VAL A 20 11.32 0.75 -0.88
N LYS A 21 11.57 -0.40 -1.53
CA LYS A 21 10.69 -0.93 -2.59
C LYS A 21 9.34 -1.38 -2.05
N GLN A 22 9.24 -1.62 -0.75
CA GLN A 22 8.01 -2.01 -0.07
C GLN A 22 7.30 -0.80 0.56
N SER A 23 7.85 0.41 0.43
CA SER A 23 7.21 1.62 0.95
C SER A 23 5.88 1.89 0.28
N ILE A 24 4.92 2.40 1.07
CA ILE A 24 3.59 2.79 0.58
C ILE A 24 3.58 4.30 0.37
N GLY A 25 3.09 4.73 -0.79
CA GLY A 25 3.01 6.13 -1.17
C GLY A 25 2.02 6.32 -2.30
N ILE A 26 2.11 7.46 -2.97
CA ILE A 26 1.41 7.64 -4.25
C ILE A 26 2.31 7.06 -5.34
N TYR A 27 1.90 5.94 -5.93
CA TYR A 27 2.69 5.26 -6.97
C TYR A 27 2.51 5.87 -8.37
N SER A 28 1.38 6.53 -8.63
CA SER A 28 1.07 7.22 -9.89
C SER A 28 0.06 8.33 -9.66
N GLY A 29 0.16 9.43 -10.41
CA GLY A 29 -0.83 10.51 -10.41
C GLY A 29 -2.18 10.12 -11.04
N THR A 30 -2.23 8.98 -11.74
CA THR A 30 -3.46 8.42 -12.33
C THR A 30 -3.97 7.19 -11.58
N ASN A 31 -3.59 7.03 -10.30
CA ASN A 31 -4.02 5.90 -9.47
C ASN A 31 -5.54 5.77 -9.34
N GLU A 32 -6.30 6.86 -9.42
CA GLU A 32 -7.77 6.85 -9.30
C GLU A 32 -8.48 6.16 -10.46
N ILE A 33 -7.94 6.29 -11.68
CA ILE A 33 -8.57 5.75 -12.90
C ILE A 33 -8.00 4.40 -13.30
N ARG A 34 -6.89 3.98 -12.69
CA ARG A 34 -6.12 2.82 -13.11
C ARG A 34 -6.61 1.56 -12.40
N ALA A 35 -6.83 0.50 -13.17
CA ALA A 35 -7.21 -0.82 -12.68
C ALA A 35 -5.97 -1.71 -12.47
N ASP A 36 -5.25 -1.53 -11.36
CA ASP A 36 -4.17 -2.43 -10.96
C ASP A 36 -4.71 -3.62 -10.13
N THR A 37 -4.03 -4.77 -10.16
CA THR A 37 -4.46 -5.98 -9.43
C THR A 37 -4.58 -5.75 -7.92
N VAL A 38 -3.53 -5.18 -7.32
CA VAL A 38 -3.53 -4.70 -5.94
C VAL A 38 -2.72 -3.41 -5.90
N ALA A 39 -3.28 -2.37 -5.31
CA ALA A 39 -2.60 -1.09 -5.11
C ALA A 39 -2.76 -0.62 -3.67
N HIS A 40 -1.68 -0.12 -3.08
CA HIS A 40 -1.67 0.49 -1.76
C HIS A 40 -1.33 1.97 -1.92
N VAL A 41 -2.18 2.84 -1.36
CA VAL A 41 -2.03 4.30 -1.45
C VAL A 41 -2.06 4.89 -0.05
N LEU A 42 -1.07 5.70 0.27
CA LEU A 42 -1.01 6.42 1.54
C LEU A 42 -1.99 7.60 1.51
N SER A 43 -2.79 7.79 2.56
CA SER A 43 -3.82 8.84 2.61
C SER A 43 -3.22 10.24 2.64
N TYR A 44 -2.16 10.44 3.42
CA TYR A 44 -1.51 11.73 3.61
C TYR A 44 0.00 11.55 3.50
N PRO A 45 0.57 11.40 2.29
CA PRO A 45 2.01 11.30 2.13
C PRO A 45 2.67 12.68 2.32
N GLU A 46 3.80 12.72 3.02
CA GLU A 46 4.53 13.96 3.28
C GLU A 46 5.90 13.94 2.63
N ARG A 47 6.33 15.12 2.16
CA ARG A 47 7.70 15.31 1.68
C ARG A 47 8.66 15.17 2.86
N PRO A 48 9.74 14.38 2.74
CA PRO A 48 10.71 14.25 3.81
C PRO A 48 11.41 15.60 4.08
N ILE A 49 11.66 15.90 5.35
CA ILE A 49 12.35 17.15 5.76
C ILE A 49 13.79 17.15 5.27
N VAL A 50 14.52 16.05 5.51
CA VAL A 50 15.90 15.87 5.05
C VAL A 50 15.88 15.22 3.69
N ARG A 51 16.45 15.91 2.70
CA ARG A 51 16.43 15.51 1.30
C ARG A 51 17.81 15.54 0.69
N SER A 52 17.94 14.82 -0.39
CA SER A 52 19.19 14.66 -1.14
C SER A 52 18.97 15.02 -2.61
N HIS A 53 20.03 15.36 -3.34
CA HIS A 53 19.88 15.88 -4.71
C HIS A 53 19.31 14.85 -5.69
N VAL A 54 19.68 13.58 -5.52
CA VAL A 54 19.18 12.49 -6.37
C VAL A 54 17.67 12.27 -6.16
N GLU A 55 17.13 12.54 -4.98
CA GLU A 55 15.70 12.40 -4.67
C GLU A 55 14.87 13.39 -5.47
N LYS A 56 15.37 14.63 -5.59
CA LYS A 56 14.78 15.69 -6.41
C LYS A 56 14.82 15.33 -7.90
N TRP A 57 15.90 14.69 -8.36
CA TRP A 57 15.97 14.23 -9.76
C TRP A 57 15.03 13.07 -10.06
N MET A 58 14.80 12.19 -9.08
CA MET A 58 13.83 11.09 -9.17
C MET A 58 12.37 11.54 -8.92
N ARG A 59 12.12 12.82 -8.66
CA ARG A 59 10.79 13.40 -8.37
C ARG A 59 10.06 12.76 -7.18
N LEU A 60 10.80 12.19 -6.23
CA LEU A 60 10.23 11.64 -5.00
C LEU A 60 9.69 12.72 -4.06
N ASP A 61 10.04 13.98 -4.30
CA ASP A 61 9.41 15.14 -3.65
C ASP A 61 7.98 15.38 -4.16
N GLN A 62 7.67 15.02 -5.40
CA GLN A 62 6.33 15.16 -5.97
C GLN A 62 5.44 13.97 -5.60
N LEU A 63 6.03 12.78 -5.50
CA LEU A 63 5.35 11.53 -5.15
C LEU A 63 6.00 10.89 -3.91
N PRO A 64 5.78 11.45 -2.70
CA PRO A 64 6.37 10.93 -1.49
C PRO A 64 5.79 9.59 -1.06
N CYS A 65 6.60 8.78 -0.37
CA CYS A 65 6.26 7.45 0.12
C CYS A 65 6.49 7.27 1.63
N GLY A 66 5.93 8.19 2.43
CA GLY A 66 5.98 8.12 3.90
C GLY A 66 5.42 9.37 4.58
N ASN A 67 5.66 9.48 5.89
CA ASN A 67 5.29 10.62 6.73
C ASN A 67 6.49 11.11 7.55
N ASN A 68 6.54 12.39 7.88
CA ASN A 68 7.46 12.88 8.89
C ASN A 68 6.85 12.62 10.28
N VAL A 69 7.61 12.00 11.16
CA VAL A 69 7.16 11.65 12.51
C VAL A 69 8.13 12.16 13.55
N VAL A 70 7.59 12.55 14.72
CA VAL A 70 8.40 12.88 15.89
C VAL A 70 8.82 11.57 16.55
N VAL A 71 10.13 11.33 16.64
CA VAL A 71 10.70 10.10 17.20
C VAL A 71 11.39 10.41 18.52
N ALA A 72 11.06 9.66 19.57
CA ALA A 72 11.74 9.68 20.85
C ALA A 72 12.58 8.40 21.01
N ILE A 73 13.87 8.54 21.31
CA ILE A 73 14.78 7.42 21.57
C ILE A 73 14.93 7.27 23.09
N ALA A 74 14.18 6.34 23.68
CA ALA A 74 14.20 6.08 25.11
C ALA A 74 13.76 4.65 25.42
N CYS A 75 14.23 4.08 26.53
CA CYS A 75 13.67 2.86 27.08
C CYS A 75 12.36 3.21 27.79
N TYR A 76 11.21 2.74 27.30
CA TYR A 76 9.92 3.12 27.85
C TYR A 76 8.96 1.93 27.92
N GLY A 77 8.47 1.62 29.12
CA GLY A 77 7.47 0.58 29.36
C GLY A 77 7.90 -0.87 29.07
N GLY A 78 9.10 -1.09 28.53
CA GLY A 78 9.62 -2.43 28.16
C GLY A 78 9.09 -2.98 26.83
N TRP A 79 8.13 -2.31 26.19
CA TRP A 79 7.46 -2.78 24.95
C TRP A 79 8.14 -2.33 23.66
N ASN A 80 9.32 -1.69 23.73
CA ASN A 80 10.12 -1.24 22.60
C ASN A 80 11.49 -1.95 22.50
N GLN A 81 11.55 -3.20 22.97
CA GLN A 81 12.74 -4.05 22.91
C GLN A 81 12.74 -4.90 21.63
N GLU A 82 13.89 -5.45 21.23
CA GLU A 82 14.01 -6.40 20.11
C GLU A 82 13.34 -5.90 18.80
N ASP A 83 13.76 -4.72 18.33
CA ASP A 83 13.27 -4.07 17.11
C ASP A 83 11.77 -3.68 17.10
N SER A 84 11.09 -3.76 18.24
CA SER A 84 9.72 -3.25 18.38
C SER A 84 9.67 -1.74 18.59
N ILE A 85 8.59 -1.12 18.12
CA ILE A 85 8.34 0.32 18.23
C ILE A 85 6.99 0.58 18.89
N ILE A 86 6.91 1.65 19.68
CA ILE A 86 5.67 2.13 20.28
C ILE A 86 5.15 3.30 19.45
N LEU A 87 3.90 3.22 19.01
CA LEU A 87 3.22 4.29 18.27
C LEU A 87 2.23 5.03 19.16
N ASN A 88 2.10 6.34 18.93
CA ASN A 88 1.08 7.15 19.60
C ASN A 88 -0.30 6.82 19.04
N ARG A 89 -1.16 6.23 19.89
CA ARG A 89 -2.53 5.86 19.52
C ARG A 89 -3.34 7.06 19.00
N SER A 90 -3.29 8.19 19.69
CA SER A 90 -4.01 9.40 19.27
C SER A 90 -3.54 9.91 17.91
N SER A 91 -2.25 9.77 17.57
CA SER A 91 -1.76 10.12 16.23
C SER A 91 -2.30 9.18 15.16
N VAL A 92 -2.39 7.87 15.43
CA VAL A 92 -2.98 6.89 14.51
C VAL A 92 -4.48 7.16 14.32
N ASP A 93 -5.21 7.44 15.40
CA ASP A 93 -6.63 7.78 15.35
C ASP A 93 -6.88 9.06 14.53
N ASN A 94 -5.93 10.00 14.54
CA ASN A 94 -5.94 11.22 13.72
C ASN A 94 -5.45 11.00 12.27
N GLY A 95 -5.15 9.77 11.86
CA GLY A 95 -4.83 9.42 10.47
C GLY A 95 -3.35 9.21 10.14
N LEU A 96 -2.45 9.21 11.14
CA LEU A 96 -1.05 8.87 10.92
C LEU A 96 -0.94 7.45 10.32
N PHE A 97 -0.20 7.32 9.21
CA PHE A 97 0.00 6.08 8.45
C PHE A 97 -1.27 5.40 7.90
N ARG A 98 -2.39 6.12 7.81
CA ARG A 98 -3.61 5.58 7.19
C ARG A 98 -3.39 5.34 5.69
N SER A 99 -3.69 4.13 5.21
CA SER A 99 -3.58 3.76 3.80
C SER A 99 -4.85 3.10 3.28
N PHE A 100 -5.04 3.19 1.96
CA PHE A 100 -6.11 2.54 1.22
C PHE A 100 -5.55 1.39 0.39
N THR A 101 -6.25 0.26 0.38
CA THR A 101 -5.90 -0.89 -0.45
C THR A 101 -7.00 -1.12 -1.46
N TYR A 102 -6.64 -1.01 -2.74
CA TYR A 102 -7.51 -1.31 -3.87
C TYR A 102 -7.16 -2.69 -4.39
N LYS A 103 -8.18 -3.51 -4.65
CA LYS A 103 -8.02 -4.82 -5.26
C LYS A 103 -8.98 -4.93 -6.42
N THR A 104 -8.44 -5.07 -7.62
CA THR A 104 -9.24 -5.25 -8.83
C THR A 104 -9.40 -6.73 -9.12
N ILE A 105 -10.63 -7.16 -9.34
CA ILE A 105 -10.95 -8.53 -9.75
C ILE A 105 -11.46 -8.44 -11.18
N MET A 106 -10.78 -9.14 -12.09
CA MET A 106 -11.19 -9.25 -13.49
C MET A 106 -11.81 -10.62 -13.74
N VAL A 107 -12.94 -10.62 -14.44
CA VAL A 107 -13.66 -11.82 -14.86
C VAL A 107 -14.03 -11.62 -16.32
N GLU A 108 -13.87 -12.67 -17.12
CA GLU A 108 -14.18 -12.66 -18.56
C GLU A 108 -15.15 -13.80 -18.86
N GLU A 109 -16.12 -13.53 -19.74
CA GLU A 109 -16.98 -14.55 -20.30
C GLU A 109 -16.19 -15.43 -21.28
N LYS A 110 -16.04 -16.72 -20.96
CA LYS A 110 -15.29 -17.64 -21.81
C LYS A 110 -16.22 -18.45 -22.70
N LYS A 111 -15.81 -18.60 -23.96
CA LYS A 111 -16.38 -19.58 -24.88
C LYS A 111 -15.74 -20.94 -24.62
N LYS A 112 -16.48 -21.87 -23.99
CA LYS A 112 -16.01 -23.22 -23.68
C LYS A 112 -15.97 -24.14 -24.92
N THR A 113 -16.88 -23.96 -25.86
CA THR A 113 -16.97 -24.74 -27.12
C THR A 113 -17.70 -23.91 -28.18
N SER A 114 -17.72 -24.32 -29.47
CA SER A 114 -18.45 -23.62 -30.55
C SER A 114 -19.87 -23.18 -30.16
N SER A 115 -20.58 -23.98 -29.35
CA SER A 115 -21.97 -23.75 -28.93
C SER A 115 -22.17 -23.42 -27.45
N HIS A 116 -21.11 -23.43 -26.63
CA HIS A 116 -21.21 -23.20 -25.17
C HIS A 116 -20.48 -21.93 -24.76
N PHE A 117 -21.23 -20.98 -24.20
CA PHE A 117 -20.75 -19.69 -23.74
C PHE A 117 -21.08 -19.52 -22.25
N GLU A 118 -20.13 -19.01 -21.48
CA GLU A 118 -20.38 -18.55 -20.12
C GLU A 118 -20.96 -17.14 -20.16
N THR A 119 -21.89 -16.85 -19.26
CA THR A 119 -22.49 -15.52 -19.09
C THR A 119 -22.34 -15.05 -17.66
N ILE A 120 -22.02 -13.77 -17.47
CA ILE A 120 -21.95 -13.14 -16.14
C ILE A 120 -23.33 -12.59 -15.82
N ASP A 121 -24.12 -13.38 -15.09
CA ASP A 121 -25.46 -13.01 -14.64
C ASP A 121 -25.74 -13.56 -13.23
N LEU A 122 -26.83 -13.12 -12.62
CA LEU A 122 -27.34 -13.68 -11.36
C LEU A 122 -27.79 -15.13 -11.60
N PRO A 123 -27.15 -16.14 -10.97
CA PRO A 123 -27.50 -17.53 -11.21
C PRO A 123 -28.91 -17.86 -10.70
N PRO A 124 -29.64 -18.77 -11.38
CA PRO A 124 -30.91 -19.32 -10.92
C PRO A 124 -30.78 -19.96 -9.53
N VAL A 125 -31.86 -19.93 -8.74
CA VAL A 125 -31.84 -20.39 -7.33
C VAL A 125 -31.33 -21.83 -7.19
N ASP A 126 -31.71 -22.69 -8.13
CA ASP A 126 -31.34 -24.12 -8.11
C ASP A 126 -29.85 -24.37 -8.38
N MET A 127 -29.16 -23.41 -9.00
CA MET A 127 -27.72 -23.49 -9.31
C MET A 127 -26.86 -22.72 -8.32
N ARG A 128 -27.46 -22.08 -7.30
CA ARG A 128 -26.72 -21.31 -6.29
C ARG A 128 -26.04 -22.22 -5.30
N ILE A 129 -24.78 -21.91 -5.00
CA ILE A 129 -24.01 -22.61 -3.97
C ILE A 129 -24.41 -22.03 -2.61
N ARG A 130 -24.89 -22.87 -1.70
CA ARG A 130 -25.42 -22.44 -0.39
C ARG A 130 -24.43 -21.66 0.49
N SER A 131 -23.14 -21.86 0.31
CA SER A 131 -22.09 -21.17 1.07
C SER A 131 -21.78 -19.75 0.60
N PHE A 132 -22.29 -19.33 -0.57
CA PHE A 132 -22.03 -18.01 -1.13
C PHE A 132 -23.23 -17.06 -1.02
N ASN A 133 -22.94 -15.78 -0.85
CA ASN A 133 -23.95 -14.74 -0.75
C ASN A 133 -24.12 -14.02 -2.11
N TYR A 134 -25.29 -14.22 -2.72
CA TYR A 134 -25.65 -13.62 -4.01
C TYR A 134 -26.53 -12.36 -3.89
N SER A 135 -26.88 -11.93 -2.66
CA SER A 135 -27.80 -10.79 -2.44
C SER A 135 -27.26 -9.43 -2.92
N LYS A 136 -25.95 -9.34 -3.19
CA LYS A 136 -25.27 -8.12 -3.64
C LYS A 136 -25.04 -8.04 -5.15
N LEU A 137 -25.50 -9.05 -5.91
CA LEU A 137 -25.40 -9.05 -7.37
C LEU A 137 -26.65 -8.40 -7.97
N GLY A 138 -26.47 -7.41 -8.86
CA GLY A 138 -27.57 -6.77 -9.62
C GLY A 138 -28.24 -5.57 -8.95
N ALA A 139 -27.48 -4.75 -8.20
CA ALA A 139 -27.90 -3.40 -7.80
C ALA A 139 -27.42 -2.35 -8.82
#